data_AF-A0A9P1CUE6-F1
#
_entry.id   AF-A0A9P1CUE6-F1
#
_cell.length_a   1.000
_cell.length_b   1.000
_cell.length_c   1.000
_cell.angle_alpha   90.00
_cell.angle_beta   90.00
_cell.angle_gamma   90.00
#
_symmetry.space_group_name_H-M   'P 1'
#
loop_
_entity.id
_entity.type
_entity.pdbx_description
1 polymer ?
#
loop_
_entity_poly.entity_id
_entity_poly.type
_entity_poly.pdbx_seq_one_letter_code
_entity_poly.pdbx_strand_id
1 'polypeptide(L)'
;MDLLQIRAEIAQAKRRRDAALHRAAELEREMQLTEVWKAPAEVPLISAAGLLQRSALKLQDSERLPCELWPFVYSSIARAAVPEAVLFRLRQQLDSQKPDRCAVIPSPDKDFQACLLELCRILGAALCGHQDFALELDQVCGVTQQQGDYSPPVAYRNQKSRDGFSCIMDLDLPASLSCENHERPTKGSYGFHDGLHNLLWKGDRTTDKDDLVQPGIIQLELRVGQLYVFPDFVQTLTYPFNGEGKRRWIKATVAWKRWPGLSLSSAEYQEAWETATRRVMFILFFKHSMNHFVVALTGTKKFAKFTKFFPSTQQRSR
;
A
#
# COMPACT_ATOMS: atom_id res chain seq x y z
N MET A 1 21.73 -64.87 -34.11
CA MET A 1 21.42 -63.43 -34.25
C MET A 1 22.31 -62.87 -35.34
N ASP A 2 21.72 -62.26 -36.36
CA ASP A 2 22.46 -61.69 -37.49
C ASP A 2 23.29 -60.47 -37.04
N LEU A 3 24.49 -60.28 -37.59
CA LEU A 3 25.33 -59.11 -37.35
C LEU A 3 24.59 -57.80 -37.66
N LEU A 4 23.68 -57.81 -38.63
CA LEU A 4 22.81 -56.67 -38.93
C LEU A 4 21.84 -56.35 -37.78
N GLN A 5 21.31 -57.38 -37.12
CA GLN A 5 20.41 -57.23 -35.97
C GLN A 5 21.16 -56.65 -34.76
N ILE A 6 22.38 -57.14 -34.49
CA ILE A 6 23.26 -56.59 -33.43
C ILE A 6 23.58 -55.11 -33.69
N ARG A 7 23.90 -54.74 -34.93
CA ARG A 7 24.18 -53.34 -35.30
C ARG A 7 22.96 -52.44 -35.12
N ALA A 8 21.77 -52.93 -35.48
CA ALA A 8 20.52 -52.21 -35.31
C ALA A 8 20.20 -51.98 -33.82
N GLU A 9 20.40 -53.00 -32.97
CA GLU A 9 20.21 -52.90 -31.52
C GLU A 9 21.20 -51.92 -30.88
N ILE A 10 22.48 -51.96 -31.26
CA ILE A 10 23.49 -50.99 -30.77
C ILE A 10 23.12 -49.56 -31.19
N ALA A 11 22.66 -49.36 -32.44
CA ALA A 11 22.24 -48.04 -32.92
C ALA A 11 20.98 -47.54 -32.18
N GLN A 12 20.04 -48.42 -31.84
CA GLN A 12 18.86 -48.07 -31.06
C GLN A 12 19.22 -47.76 -29.61
N ALA A 13 20.13 -48.52 -29.00
CA ALA A 13 20.62 -48.28 -27.65
C ALA A 13 21.34 -46.92 -27.54
N LYS A 14 22.17 -46.55 -28.53
CA LYS A 14 22.81 -45.23 -28.60
C LYS A 14 21.77 -44.10 -28.65
N ARG A 15 20.76 -44.21 -29.51
CA ARG A 15 19.68 -43.20 -29.59
C ARG A 15 18.92 -43.04 -28.27
N ARG A 16 18.64 -44.13 -27.56
CA ARG A 16 17.99 -44.08 -26.23
C ARG A 16 18.88 -43.39 -25.20
N ARG A 17 20.19 -43.66 -25.21
CA ARG A 17 21.16 -43.02 -24.31
C ARG A 17 21.22 -41.51 -24.57
N ASP A 18 21.32 -41.10 -25.83
CA ASP A 18 21.48 -39.69 -26.19
C ASP A 18 20.18 -38.91 -25.88
N ALA A 19 19.00 -39.51 -26.09
CA ALA A 19 17.73 -38.93 -25.67
C ALA A 19 17.61 -38.80 -24.13
N ALA A 20 18.11 -39.78 -23.37
CA ALA A 20 18.11 -39.71 -21.91
C ALA A 20 19.05 -38.61 -21.39
N LEU A 21 20.23 -38.45 -22.01
CA LEU A 21 21.16 -37.37 -21.67
C LEU A 21 20.59 -35.99 -21.97
N HIS A 22 19.89 -35.82 -23.10
CA HIS A 22 19.21 -34.57 -23.44
C HIS A 22 18.14 -34.21 -22.40
N ARG A 23 17.30 -35.19 -22.03
CA ARG A 23 16.25 -35.00 -21.02
C ARG A 23 16.81 -34.69 -19.63
N ALA A 24 17.94 -35.30 -19.26
CA ALA A 24 18.62 -35.00 -18.00
C ALA A 24 19.14 -33.54 -17.99
N ALA A 25 19.71 -33.07 -19.10
CA ALA A 25 20.18 -31.69 -19.23
C ALA A 25 19.03 -30.65 -19.22
N GLU A 26 17.86 -31.00 -19.78
CA GLU A 26 16.65 -30.15 -19.68
C GLU A 26 16.16 -30.05 -18.23
N LEU A 27 16.07 -31.18 -17.51
CA LEU A 27 15.67 -31.21 -16.11
C LEU A 27 16.66 -30.43 -15.22
N GLU A 28 17.96 -30.52 -15.49
CA GLU A 28 18.97 -29.74 -14.75
C GLU A 28 18.81 -28.23 -14.99
N ARG A 29 18.46 -27.80 -16.21
CA ARG A 29 18.13 -26.39 -16.49
C ARG A 29 16.84 -25.95 -15.80
N GLU A 30 15.81 -26.78 -15.77
CA GLU A 30 14.55 -26.49 -15.05
C GLU A 30 14.79 -26.39 -13.54
N MET A 31 15.62 -27.28 -12.97
CA MET A 31 16.03 -27.23 -11.57
C MET A 31 16.85 -25.98 -11.25
N GLN A 32 17.79 -25.59 -12.12
CA GLN A 32 18.53 -24.34 -11.96
C GLN A 32 17.62 -23.10 -12.04
N LEU A 33 16.59 -23.12 -12.90
CA LEU A 33 15.59 -22.04 -12.96
C LEU A 33 14.70 -21.99 -11.71
N THR A 34 14.44 -23.14 -11.07
CA THR A 34 13.67 -23.19 -9.82
C THR A 34 14.52 -22.86 -8.59
N GLU A 35 15.82 -23.18 -8.57
CA GLU A 35 16.74 -22.77 -7.48
C GLU A 35 17.06 -21.26 -7.49
N VAL A 36 16.75 -20.53 -8.57
CA VAL A 36 16.80 -19.06 -8.60
C VAL A 36 15.64 -18.43 -7.81
N TRP A 37 14.68 -19.22 -7.31
CA TRP A 37 13.78 -18.80 -6.23
C TRP A 37 14.58 -18.68 -4.93
N LYS A 38 15.28 -17.55 -4.82
CA LYS A 38 15.92 -17.07 -3.59
C LYS A 38 14.94 -17.24 -2.42
N ALA A 39 15.48 -17.65 -1.27
CA ALA A 39 14.77 -17.63 0.00
C ALA A 39 13.93 -16.35 0.10
N PRO A 40 12.67 -16.43 0.57
CA PRO A 40 11.74 -15.30 0.57
C PRO A 40 12.46 -14.13 1.23
N ALA A 41 12.73 -13.10 0.44
CA ALA A 41 13.35 -11.89 0.93
C ALA A 41 12.48 -11.38 2.07
N GLU A 42 13.07 -11.07 3.22
CA GLU A 42 12.35 -10.48 4.35
C GLU A 42 11.58 -9.26 3.83
N VAL A 43 10.25 -9.37 3.78
CA VAL A 43 9.40 -8.30 3.27
C VAL A 43 9.26 -7.28 4.41
N PRO A 44 9.74 -6.04 4.25
CA PRO A 44 9.63 -5.04 5.30
C PRO A 44 8.15 -4.73 5.59
N LEU A 45 7.74 -4.94 6.84
CA LEU A 45 6.42 -4.56 7.35
C LEU A 45 6.37 -3.06 7.56
N ILE A 46 5.38 -2.38 6.97
CA ILE A 46 5.18 -0.94 7.13
C ILE A 46 4.32 -0.69 8.38
N SER A 47 4.71 0.27 9.23
CA SER A 47 3.98 0.67 10.44
C SER A 47 3.53 2.14 10.35
N ALA A 48 2.36 2.47 10.89
CA ALA A 48 1.72 3.78 10.71
C ALA A 48 1.88 4.77 11.88
N ALA A 49 2.54 4.43 13.01
CA ALA A 49 2.68 5.35 14.15
C ALA A 49 4.09 5.32 14.75
N GLY A 50 4.57 6.48 15.22
CA GLY A 50 5.92 6.73 15.72
C GLY A 50 6.40 5.92 16.94
N LEU A 51 6.51 4.61 16.80
CA LEU A 51 7.22 3.71 17.70
C LEU A 51 8.10 2.79 16.85
N LEU A 52 9.38 2.71 17.21
CA LEU A 52 10.28 1.64 16.80
C LEU A 52 9.58 0.30 17.07
N GLN A 53 9.11 -0.37 16.02
CA GLN A 53 8.86 -1.80 16.07
C GLN A 53 9.74 -2.48 15.04
N ARG A 54 10.95 -2.85 15.48
CA ARG A 54 11.67 -3.98 14.90
C ARG A 54 10.85 -5.22 15.22
N SER A 55 10.07 -5.69 14.27
CA SER A 55 9.49 -7.02 14.36
C SER A 55 10.53 -8.02 13.87
N ALA A 56 10.99 -8.89 14.77
CA ALA A 56 11.84 -10.04 14.45
C ALA A 56 11.01 -11.31 14.24
N LEU A 57 9.81 -11.18 13.67
CA LEU A 57 8.89 -12.31 13.49
C LEU A 57 9.20 -13.04 12.19
N LYS A 58 9.26 -14.36 12.28
CA LYS A 58 9.33 -15.24 11.12
C LYS A 58 7.97 -15.23 10.42
N LEU A 59 7.95 -15.41 9.10
CA LEU A 59 6.74 -15.40 8.24
C LEU A 59 5.58 -16.27 8.79
N GLN A 60 5.92 -17.39 9.42
CA GLN A 60 4.96 -18.34 10.00
C GLN A 60 4.25 -17.81 11.26
N ASP A 61 4.87 -16.87 11.96
CA ASP A 61 4.34 -16.27 13.20
C ASP A 61 3.48 -15.04 12.91
N SER A 62 3.70 -14.35 11.78
CA SER A 62 2.84 -13.23 11.33
C SER A 62 1.43 -13.68 10.95
N GLU A 63 1.27 -14.92 10.48
CA GLU A 63 -0.04 -15.49 10.09
C GLU A 63 -0.98 -15.72 11.29
N ARG A 64 -0.43 -15.73 12.53
CA ARG A 64 -1.16 -16.04 13.76
C ARG A 64 -1.48 -14.83 14.62
N LEU A 65 -1.10 -13.63 14.19
CA LEU A 65 -1.39 -12.41 14.92
C LEU A 65 -2.91 -12.16 14.96
N PRO A 66 -3.48 -11.77 16.11
CA PRO A 66 -4.88 -11.38 16.20
C PRO A 66 -5.20 -10.29 15.17
N CYS A 67 -6.32 -10.46 14.46
CA CYS A 67 -6.76 -9.63 13.33
C CYS A 67 -7.00 -8.14 13.67
N GLU A 68 -6.90 -7.78 14.94
CA GLU A 68 -7.03 -6.41 15.47
C GLU A 68 -5.73 -5.59 15.31
N LEU A 69 -4.59 -6.25 15.06
CA LEU A 69 -3.29 -5.60 14.75
C LEU A 69 -3.00 -5.50 13.23
N TRP A 70 -3.88 -6.05 12.40
CA TRP A 70 -3.72 -6.18 10.94
C TRP A 70 -4.00 -4.94 10.05
N PRO A 71 -4.61 -3.81 10.49
CA PRO A 71 -4.82 -2.66 9.61
C PRO A 71 -3.53 -1.98 9.14
N PHE A 72 -2.39 -2.30 9.76
CA PHE A 72 -1.14 -1.59 9.54
C PHE A 72 -0.23 -2.26 8.49
N VAL A 73 -0.40 -3.57 8.27
CA VAL A 73 0.47 -4.36 7.38
C VAL A 73 0.00 -4.30 5.91
N TYR A 74 -1.24 -3.89 5.65
CA TYR A 74 -1.81 -3.77 4.30
C TYR A 74 -2.51 -2.43 4.04
N SER A 75 -2.12 -1.35 4.73
CA SER A 75 -2.68 -0.02 4.45
C SER A 75 -2.38 0.50 3.03
N SER A 76 -1.61 -0.25 2.23
CA SER A 76 -1.13 0.17 0.91
C SER A 76 -0.47 1.55 0.95
N ILE A 77 0.04 1.97 2.12
CA ILE A 77 0.64 3.28 2.33
C ILE A 77 1.99 3.05 2.99
N ALA A 78 3.06 3.52 2.34
CA ALA A 78 4.39 3.63 2.94
C ALA A 78 4.63 5.05 3.47
N ARG A 79 5.37 5.14 4.56
CA ARG A 79 5.63 6.40 5.27
C ARG A 79 7.10 6.47 5.67
N ALA A 80 7.77 7.60 5.41
CA ALA A 80 9.09 7.88 6.01
C ALA A 80 9.27 9.36 6.34
N ALA A 81 10.12 9.64 7.33
CA ALA A 81 10.57 10.99 7.60
C ALA A 81 11.73 11.34 6.65
N VAL A 82 11.60 12.47 5.95
CA VAL A 82 12.62 12.98 5.04
C VAL A 82 13.59 13.89 5.83
N PRO A 83 14.92 13.77 5.64
CA PRO A 83 15.88 14.58 6.38
C PRO A 83 15.69 16.08 6.18
N GLU A 84 15.89 16.89 7.22
CA GLU A 84 15.67 18.35 7.17
C GLU A 84 16.50 19.05 6.08
N ALA A 85 17.73 18.57 5.83
CA ALA A 85 18.57 19.10 4.76
C ALA A 85 17.94 18.94 3.37
N VAL A 86 17.20 17.84 3.15
CA VAL A 86 16.45 17.59 1.90
C VAL A 86 15.25 18.53 1.82
N LEU A 87 14.50 18.69 2.93
CA LEU A 87 13.37 19.62 3.00
C LEU A 87 13.79 21.06 2.69
N PHE A 88 14.91 21.50 3.25
CA PHE A 88 15.48 22.82 2.98
C PHE A 88 15.76 23.04 1.48
N ARG A 89 16.39 22.07 0.81
CA ARG A 89 16.67 22.16 -0.63
C ARG A 89 15.39 22.13 -1.46
N LEU A 90 14.41 21.31 -1.10
CA LEU A 90 13.10 21.28 -1.76
C LEU A 90 12.35 22.62 -1.63
N ARG A 91 12.41 23.26 -0.45
CA ARG A 91 11.85 24.62 -0.25
C ARG A 91 12.54 25.62 -1.18
N GLN A 92 13.87 25.62 -1.26
CA GLN A 92 14.62 26.47 -2.19
C GLN A 92 14.25 26.23 -3.66
N GLN A 93 14.07 24.97 -4.05
CA GLN A 93 13.59 24.62 -5.39
C GLN A 93 12.21 25.20 -5.66
N LEU A 94 11.29 25.14 -4.70
CA LEU A 94 9.96 25.71 -4.83
C LEU A 94 9.97 27.25 -4.86
N ASP A 95 10.80 27.89 -4.04
CA ASP A 95 10.95 29.36 -3.99
C ASP A 95 11.54 29.93 -5.29
N SER A 96 12.33 29.13 -6.01
CA SER A 96 12.85 29.50 -7.33
C SER A 96 11.81 29.46 -8.45
N GLN A 97 10.67 28.78 -8.23
CA GLN A 97 9.58 28.71 -9.20
C GLN A 97 8.71 29.95 -9.13
N LYS A 98 8.02 30.27 -10.23
CA LYS A 98 6.97 31.28 -10.19
C LYS A 98 5.88 30.84 -9.20
N PRO A 99 5.30 31.78 -8.43
CA PRO A 99 4.23 31.47 -7.49
C PRO A 99 2.99 31.02 -8.25
N ASP A 100 2.91 29.73 -8.50
CA ASP A 100 1.73 29.04 -9.02
C ASP A 100 1.15 28.16 -7.91
N ARG A 101 -0.15 27.88 -7.99
CA ARG A 101 -0.83 26.96 -7.07
C ARG A 101 -0.23 25.56 -7.15
N CYS A 102 0.29 25.16 -8.32
CA CYS A 102 0.92 23.86 -8.55
C CYS A 102 2.12 24.00 -9.50
N ALA A 103 3.31 24.26 -8.95
CA ALA A 103 4.54 24.43 -9.72
C ALA A 103 5.26 23.09 -9.95
N VAL A 104 5.52 22.73 -11.21
CA VAL A 104 6.30 21.52 -11.56
C VAL A 104 7.78 21.74 -11.19
N ILE A 105 8.39 20.76 -10.53
CA ILE A 105 9.81 20.73 -10.20
C ILE A 105 10.53 19.83 -11.22
N PRO A 106 11.22 20.38 -12.23
CA PRO A 106 11.73 19.60 -13.36
C PRO A 106 12.91 18.69 -12.98
N SER A 107 13.72 19.09 -12.00
CA SER A 107 14.85 18.31 -11.49
C SER A 107 14.79 18.33 -9.96
N PRO A 108 13.96 17.47 -9.35
CA PRO A 108 13.82 17.42 -7.90
C PRO A 108 15.12 16.98 -7.24
N ASP A 109 15.28 17.33 -5.97
CA ASP A 109 16.44 16.94 -5.18
C ASP A 109 16.74 15.44 -5.29
N LYS A 110 18.02 15.08 -5.49
CA LYS A 110 18.42 13.69 -5.74
C LYS A 110 18.18 12.78 -4.54
N ASP A 111 18.35 13.30 -3.32
CA ASP A 111 18.15 12.52 -2.10
C ASP A 111 16.64 12.31 -1.87
N PHE A 112 15.82 13.34 -2.14
CA PHE A 112 14.36 13.18 -2.16
C PHE A 112 13.92 12.10 -3.15
N GLN A 113 14.44 12.15 -4.39
CA GLN A 113 14.12 11.16 -5.41
C GLN A 113 14.54 9.75 -4.98
N ALA A 114 15.72 9.59 -4.37
CA ALA A 114 16.18 8.30 -3.85
C ALA A 114 15.26 7.77 -2.75
N CYS A 115 14.90 8.60 -1.76
CA CYS A 115 13.96 8.24 -0.69
C CYS A 115 12.59 7.83 -1.23
N LEU A 116 12.05 8.59 -2.18
CA LEU A 116 10.75 8.32 -2.80
C LEU A 116 10.77 6.99 -3.55
N LEU A 117 11.77 6.76 -4.41
CA LEU A 117 11.88 5.51 -5.18
C LEU A 117 12.08 4.29 -4.28
N GLU A 118 12.82 4.42 -3.18
CA GLU A 118 12.99 3.34 -2.21
C GLU A 118 11.69 3.00 -1.50
N LEU A 119 10.90 3.99 -1.07
CA LEU A 119 9.57 3.77 -0.49
C LEU A 119 8.61 3.11 -1.47
N CYS A 120 8.59 3.56 -2.73
CA CYS A 120 7.81 2.94 -3.79
C CYS A 120 8.25 1.48 -4.02
N ARG A 121 9.56 1.19 -3.94
CA ARG A 121 10.09 -0.18 -4.06
C ARG A 121 9.64 -1.07 -2.91
N ILE A 122 9.73 -0.58 -1.68
CA ILE A 122 9.24 -1.29 -0.49
C ILE A 122 7.75 -1.58 -0.61
N LEU A 123 6.94 -0.57 -0.96
CA LEU A 123 5.50 -0.71 -1.10
C LEU A 123 5.13 -1.65 -2.25
N GLY A 124 5.78 -1.50 -3.41
CA GLY A 124 5.58 -2.39 -4.56
C GLY A 124 5.91 -3.83 -4.21
N ALA A 125 7.03 -4.07 -3.53
CA ALA A 125 7.41 -5.43 -3.11
C ALA A 125 6.36 -6.04 -2.17
N ALA A 126 5.83 -5.25 -1.24
CA ALA A 126 4.77 -5.68 -0.33
C ALA A 126 3.45 -5.99 -1.06
N LEU A 127 3.08 -5.21 -2.09
CA LEU A 127 1.85 -5.41 -2.86
C LEU A 127 1.96 -6.57 -3.85
N CYS A 128 3.13 -6.78 -4.44
CA CYS A 128 3.33 -7.79 -5.50
C CYS A 128 3.82 -9.13 -4.97
N GLY A 129 4.48 -9.14 -3.81
CA GLY A 129 5.18 -10.30 -3.27
C GLY A 129 6.50 -10.63 -3.98
N HIS A 130 7.00 -9.74 -4.86
CA HIS A 130 8.30 -9.87 -5.54
C HIS A 130 8.90 -8.49 -5.80
N GLN A 131 10.20 -8.42 -6.14
CA GLN A 131 10.91 -7.15 -6.41
C GLN A 131 11.18 -6.89 -7.90
N ASP A 132 10.73 -7.78 -8.77
CA ASP A 132 10.96 -7.72 -10.23
C ASP A 132 10.09 -6.66 -10.93
N PHE A 133 10.36 -5.40 -10.62
CA PHE A 133 9.75 -4.27 -11.30
C PHE A 133 10.72 -3.08 -11.39
N ALA A 134 10.57 -2.27 -12.42
CA ALA A 134 11.29 -1.02 -12.56
C ALA A 134 10.38 0.14 -12.13
N LEU A 135 10.98 1.16 -11.50
CA LEU A 135 10.28 2.38 -11.10
C LEU A 135 10.96 3.57 -11.77
N GLU A 136 10.15 4.50 -12.25
CA GLU A 136 10.63 5.75 -12.80
C GLU A 136 9.84 6.91 -12.22
N LEU A 137 10.55 7.93 -11.73
CA LEU A 137 9.91 9.17 -11.31
C LEU A 137 9.22 9.84 -12.51
N ASP A 138 7.94 10.14 -12.37
CA ASP A 138 7.12 10.66 -13.44
C ASP A 138 7.00 12.19 -13.34
N GLN A 139 6.32 12.69 -12.32
CA GLN A 139 6.13 14.12 -12.09
C GLN A 139 6.34 14.48 -10.61
N VAL A 140 6.90 15.66 -10.34
CA VAL A 140 6.95 16.26 -9.00
C VAL A 140 6.38 17.67 -9.09
N CYS A 141 5.44 18.01 -8.22
CA CYS A 141 4.84 19.34 -8.15
C CYS A 141 4.84 19.84 -6.71
N GLY A 142 5.30 21.08 -6.52
CA GLY A 142 5.05 21.84 -5.30
C GLY A 142 3.70 22.54 -5.36
N VAL A 143 2.92 22.43 -4.29
CA VAL A 143 1.60 23.02 -4.13
C VAL A 143 1.66 24.08 -3.05
N THR A 144 1.14 25.27 -3.34
CA THR A 144 0.97 26.34 -2.35
C THR A 144 -0.51 26.55 -2.10
N GLN A 145 -0.94 26.36 -0.86
CA GLN A 145 -2.33 26.48 -0.41
C GLN A 145 -2.47 27.67 0.54
N GLN A 146 -3.42 28.56 0.26
CA GLN A 146 -3.79 29.68 1.13
C GLN A 146 -4.98 29.31 2.02
N GLN A 147 -5.29 30.17 2.98
CA GLN A 147 -6.50 30.01 3.81
C GLN A 147 -7.75 29.84 2.92
N GLY A 148 -8.57 28.84 3.25
CA GLY A 148 -9.80 28.53 2.51
C GLY A 148 -9.62 27.82 1.16
N ASP A 149 -8.41 27.76 0.60
CA ASP A 149 -8.14 26.91 -0.57
C ASP A 149 -8.31 25.44 -0.18
N TYR A 150 -8.81 24.60 -1.08
CA TYR A 150 -8.92 23.15 -0.87
C TYR A 150 -8.56 22.41 -2.15
N SER A 151 -8.23 21.12 -2.04
CA SER A 151 -8.04 20.25 -3.21
C SER A 151 -9.19 19.25 -3.26
N PRO A 152 -10.07 19.29 -4.29
CA PRO A 152 -11.18 18.34 -4.40
C PRO A 152 -10.66 16.89 -4.55
N PRO A 153 -11.51 15.88 -4.31
CA PRO A 153 -11.13 14.49 -4.49
C PRO A 153 -10.53 14.22 -5.87
N VAL A 154 -9.26 13.80 -5.90
CA VAL A 154 -8.51 13.57 -7.13
C VAL A 154 -7.53 12.40 -6.97
N ALA A 155 -7.46 11.53 -7.97
CA ALA A 155 -6.40 10.54 -8.11
C ALA A 155 -5.30 11.10 -9.03
N TYR A 156 -4.05 11.14 -8.56
CA TYR A 156 -2.94 11.64 -9.37
C TYR A 156 -2.47 10.55 -10.33
N ARG A 157 -2.78 10.72 -11.62
CA ARG A 157 -2.43 9.74 -12.64
C ARG A 157 -1.01 9.94 -13.13
N ASN A 158 -0.30 8.82 -13.30
CA ASN A 158 0.98 8.77 -13.98
C ASN A 158 0.83 9.11 -15.48
N GLN A 159 1.80 9.81 -16.06
CA GLN A 159 1.90 10.11 -17.50
C GLN A 159 2.69 9.03 -18.24
N LYS A 160 3.72 8.47 -17.61
CA LYS A 160 4.60 7.45 -18.20
C LYS A 160 4.08 6.00 -18.10
N SER A 161 3.03 5.78 -17.30
CA SER A 161 2.49 4.44 -17.00
C SER A 161 1.01 4.54 -16.64
N ARG A 162 0.26 3.45 -16.82
CA ARG A 162 -1.11 3.32 -16.29
C ARG A 162 -1.14 3.08 -14.78
N ASP A 163 -0.11 2.41 -14.28
CA ASP A 163 -0.01 1.95 -12.89
C ASP A 163 1.24 2.56 -12.23
N GLY A 164 1.15 2.80 -10.93
CA GLY A 164 2.28 3.28 -10.17
C GLY A 164 1.87 3.76 -8.79
N PHE A 165 2.65 4.73 -8.30
CA PHE A 165 2.47 5.29 -6.98
C PHE A 165 2.27 6.80 -7.06
N SER A 166 1.54 7.32 -6.09
CA SER A 166 1.43 8.73 -5.78
C SER A 166 2.04 8.98 -4.41
N CYS A 167 2.55 10.19 -4.19
CA CYS A 167 3.05 10.60 -2.89
C CYS A 167 2.59 12.00 -2.52
N ILE A 168 2.54 12.25 -1.21
CA ILE A 168 2.25 13.55 -0.61
C ILE A 168 3.24 13.78 0.54
N MET A 169 3.75 15.00 0.67
CA MET A 169 4.57 15.44 1.80
C MET A 169 4.40 16.92 2.08
N ASP A 170 4.10 17.28 3.32
CA ASP A 170 4.12 18.68 3.76
C ASP A 170 5.55 19.21 3.89
N LEU A 171 5.82 20.36 3.28
CA LEU A 171 7.08 21.10 3.43
C LEU A 171 6.98 22.16 4.53
N ASP A 172 5.83 22.84 4.60
CA ASP A 172 5.57 23.89 5.57
C ASP A 172 4.10 23.89 5.96
N LEU A 173 3.85 23.98 7.26
CA LEU A 173 2.52 24.11 7.85
C LEU A 173 2.41 25.48 8.54
N PRO A 174 1.31 26.22 8.37
CA PRO A 174 1.03 27.40 9.17
C PRO A 174 0.86 27.00 10.65
N ALA A 175 1.11 27.95 11.57
CA ALA A 175 1.01 27.68 13.00
C ALA A 175 -0.38 27.19 13.43
N SER A 176 -1.44 27.56 12.71
CA SER A 176 -2.80 27.07 12.94
C SER A 176 -2.94 25.56 12.74
N LEU A 177 -2.15 24.96 11.84
CA LEU A 177 -2.12 23.52 11.56
C LEU A 177 -1.05 22.76 12.36
N SER A 178 -0.53 23.36 13.44
CA SER A 178 0.41 22.66 14.32
C SER A 178 -0.23 21.44 14.99
N CYS A 179 0.58 20.42 15.27
CA CYS A 179 0.14 19.18 15.91
C CYS A 179 -0.59 19.43 17.24
N GLU A 180 -0.22 20.47 17.98
CA GLU A 180 -0.83 20.86 19.25
C GLU A 180 -2.27 21.33 19.11
N ASN A 181 -2.59 22.04 18.01
CA ASN A 181 -3.95 22.53 17.74
C ASN A 181 -4.89 21.40 17.29
N HIS A 182 -4.32 20.36 16.68
CA HIS A 182 -5.08 19.18 16.29
C HIS A 182 -5.64 18.47 17.52
N GLU A 183 -4.85 18.23 18.57
CA GLU A 183 -5.32 17.54 19.77
C GLU A 183 -6.42 18.28 20.56
N ARG A 184 -6.64 19.57 20.31
CA ARG A 184 -7.58 20.43 21.05
C ARG A 184 -8.36 21.38 20.13
N PRO A 185 -9.38 20.89 19.39
CA PRO A 185 -10.17 21.73 18.50
C PRO A 185 -10.85 22.87 19.28
N THR A 186 -10.68 24.11 18.81
CA THR A 186 -11.00 25.31 19.58
C THR A 186 -12.50 25.61 19.70
N LYS A 187 -13.38 24.89 18.99
CA LYS A 187 -14.84 25.06 19.05
C LYS A 187 -15.55 23.73 18.76
N GLY A 188 -16.74 23.52 19.35
CA GLY A 188 -17.55 22.30 19.35
C GLY A 188 -18.04 21.75 17.99
N SER A 189 -17.27 21.94 16.92
CA SER A 189 -17.41 21.21 15.65
C SER A 189 -16.89 19.78 15.82
N TYR A 190 -17.82 18.83 15.71
CA TYR A 190 -17.50 17.43 15.45
C TYR A 190 -16.81 17.36 14.08
N GLY A 191 -15.49 17.33 14.03
CA GLY A 191 -14.75 17.21 12.77
C GLY A 191 -13.35 17.80 12.84
N PHE A 192 -12.40 16.95 13.20
CA PHE A 192 -10.95 17.16 13.12
C PHE A 192 -10.54 17.13 11.63
N HIS A 193 -10.81 18.20 10.87
CA HIS A 193 -10.60 18.20 9.42
C HIS A 193 -9.86 19.44 8.89
N ASP A 194 -9.46 20.39 9.74
CA ASP A 194 -8.79 21.61 9.27
C ASP A 194 -7.45 21.27 8.60
N GLY A 195 -7.32 21.61 7.32
CA GLY A 195 -6.11 21.36 6.53
C GLY A 195 -5.73 19.90 6.30
N LEU A 196 -6.52 18.91 6.71
CA LEU A 196 -6.08 17.51 6.62
C LEU A 196 -6.04 16.98 5.19
N HIS A 197 -5.06 16.11 4.92
CA HIS A 197 -5.05 15.26 3.73
C HIS A 197 -5.77 13.95 4.05
N ASN A 198 -6.76 13.62 3.23
CA ASN A 198 -7.47 12.35 3.29
C ASN A 198 -7.15 11.52 2.06
N LEU A 199 -6.86 10.25 2.28
CA LEU A 199 -6.81 9.22 1.27
C LEU A 199 -8.16 8.50 1.23
N LEU A 200 -8.76 8.44 0.04
CA LEU A 200 -10.07 7.84 -0.21
C LEU A 200 -9.89 6.66 -1.17
N TRP A 201 -10.29 5.46 -0.77
CA TRP A 201 -10.19 4.27 -1.65
C TRP A 201 -11.53 3.55 -1.85
N LYS A 202 -12.57 3.95 -1.13
CA LYS A 202 -13.95 3.55 -1.39
C LYS A 202 -14.90 4.65 -0.92
N GLY A 203 -16.12 4.65 -1.46
CA GLY A 203 -17.20 5.48 -0.91
C GLY A 203 -17.73 4.87 0.36
N ASP A 204 -17.82 5.66 1.43
CA ASP A 204 -18.47 5.24 2.67
C ASP A 204 -19.99 5.31 2.49
N ARG A 205 -20.68 4.24 2.88
CA ARG A 205 -22.14 4.20 2.99
C ARG A 205 -22.54 4.52 4.42
N THR A 206 -23.73 5.09 4.61
CA THR A 206 -24.25 5.41 5.94
C THR A 206 -24.42 4.16 6.84
N THR A 207 -24.53 2.97 6.26
CA THR A 207 -24.63 1.68 6.97
C THR A 207 -23.27 1.11 7.37
N ASP A 208 -22.15 1.64 6.86
CA ASP A 208 -20.82 1.05 7.09
C ASP A 208 -20.42 1.04 8.57
N LYS A 209 -20.93 1.99 9.36
CA LYS A 209 -20.74 2.04 10.81
C LYS A 209 -21.40 0.86 11.53
N ASP A 210 -22.59 0.48 11.07
CA ASP A 210 -23.36 -0.63 11.63
C ASP A 210 -22.81 -1.99 11.13
N ASP A 211 -22.21 -2.00 9.94
CA ASP A 211 -21.64 -3.19 9.31
C ASP A 211 -20.19 -3.49 9.73
N LEU A 212 -19.61 -2.72 10.67
CA LEU A 212 -18.19 -2.80 11.09
C LEU A 212 -17.22 -2.75 9.90
N VAL A 213 -17.62 -2.04 8.86
CA VAL A 213 -16.86 -1.90 7.63
C VAL A 213 -15.74 -0.89 7.86
N GLN A 214 -14.50 -1.23 7.48
CA GLN A 214 -13.35 -0.32 7.64
C GLN A 214 -13.66 1.03 6.98
N PRO A 215 -13.32 2.17 7.60
CA PRO A 215 -13.56 3.47 6.99
C PRO A 215 -12.82 3.53 5.64
N GLY A 216 -13.47 4.01 4.58
CA GLY A 216 -12.87 4.20 3.25
C GLY A 216 -11.96 5.42 3.15
N ILE A 217 -11.66 6.02 4.31
CA ILE A 217 -10.96 7.27 4.48
C ILE A 217 -9.81 7.06 5.49
N ILE A 218 -8.58 7.37 5.08
CA ILE A 218 -7.41 7.50 5.96
C ILE A 218 -7.03 8.96 6.02
N GLN A 219 -6.91 9.50 7.23
CA GLN A 219 -6.39 10.83 7.47
C GLN A 219 -4.87 10.75 7.64
N LEU A 220 -4.13 11.58 6.90
CA LEU A 220 -2.68 11.68 7.06
C LEU A 220 -2.35 12.63 8.21
N GLU A 221 -1.36 12.27 9.02
CA GLU A 221 -0.85 13.13 10.09
C GLU A 221 -0.22 14.39 9.46
N LEU A 222 -0.67 15.57 9.89
CA LEU A 222 -0.10 16.84 9.46
C LEU A 222 1.27 17.04 10.10
N ARG A 223 2.30 16.68 9.35
CA ARG A 223 3.67 16.79 9.81
C ARG A 223 4.61 17.13 8.68
N VAL A 224 5.36 18.21 8.88
CA VAL A 224 6.43 18.62 7.96
C VAL A 224 7.46 17.49 7.82
N GLY A 225 7.81 17.19 6.56
CA GLY A 225 8.80 16.18 6.22
C GLY A 225 8.33 14.73 6.30
N GLN A 226 7.04 14.50 6.56
CA GLN A 226 6.48 13.15 6.54
C GLN A 226 6.03 12.82 5.11
N LEU A 227 6.81 11.98 4.42
CA LEU A 227 6.51 11.50 3.08
C LEU A 227 5.59 10.28 3.16
N TYR A 228 4.46 10.36 2.48
CA TYR A 228 3.49 9.28 2.31
C TYR A 228 3.48 8.82 0.85
N VAL A 229 3.53 7.52 0.61
CA VAL A 229 3.48 6.89 -0.71
C VAL A 229 2.33 5.89 -0.72
N PHE A 230 1.50 5.91 -1.76
CA PHE A 230 0.32 5.06 -1.91
C PHE A 230 0.05 4.76 -3.40
N PRO A 231 -0.75 3.73 -3.75
CA PRO A 231 -1.11 3.46 -5.14
C PRO A 231 -1.79 4.66 -5.81
N ASP A 232 -1.50 4.87 -7.08
CA ASP A 232 -2.00 6.03 -7.85
C ASP A 232 -3.52 6.03 -8.10
N PHE A 233 -4.20 4.89 -7.90
CA PHE A 233 -5.65 4.81 -7.95
C PHE A 233 -6.34 5.38 -6.70
N VAL A 234 -5.61 5.56 -5.59
CA VAL A 234 -6.15 6.14 -4.35
C VAL A 234 -6.42 7.62 -4.57
N GLN A 235 -7.64 8.04 -4.27
CA GLN A 235 -8.03 9.45 -4.38
C GLN A 235 -7.52 10.21 -3.16
N THR A 236 -7.22 11.47 -3.37
CA THR A 236 -6.72 12.39 -2.33
C THR A 236 -7.67 13.57 -2.23
N LEU A 237 -7.96 13.99 -1.01
CA LEU A 237 -8.77 15.17 -0.69
C LEU A 237 -8.01 15.99 0.33
N THR A 238 -7.80 17.28 0.05
CA THR A 238 -7.17 18.20 1.02
C THR A 238 -8.19 19.21 1.46
N TYR A 239 -8.53 19.21 2.75
CA TYR A 239 -9.47 20.17 3.32
C TYR A 239 -8.89 21.59 3.33
N PRO A 240 -9.76 22.61 3.32
CA PRO A 240 -9.34 23.95 3.61
C PRO A 240 -8.83 24.04 5.05
N PHE A 241 -7.98 25.03 5.30
CA PHE A 241 -7.54 25.37 6.65
C PHE A 241 -7.94 26.80 7.01
N ASN A 242 -8.03 27.05 8.31
CA ASN A 242 -8.23 28.36 8.88
C ASN A 242 -6.94 28.91 9.49
N GLY A 243 -6.79 30.24 9.49
CA GLY A 243 -5.64 30.93 10.06
C GLY A 243 -4.71 31.54 9.02
N GLU A 244 -3.87 32.46 9.49
CA GLU A 244 -2.91 33.17 8.65
C GLU A 244 -1.71 32.29 8.30
N GLY A 245 -1.15 32.53 7.11
CA GLY A 245 0.03 31.85 6.60
C GLY A 245 -0.22 31.04 5.34
N LYS A 246 0.85 30.46 4.82
CA LYS A 246 0.83 29.62 3.62
C LYS A 246 1.20 28.21 4.00
N ARG A 247 0.48 27.23 3.47
CA ARG A 247 0.89 25.84 3.50
C ARG A 247 1.58 25.48 2.19
N ARG A 248 2.71 24.79 2.28
CA ARG A 248 3.43 24.28 1.10
C ARG A 248 3.62 22.78 1.25
N TRP A 249 3.32 22.04 0.19
CA TRP A 249 3.46 20.59 0.17
C TRP A 249 3.88 20.12 -1.22
N ILE A 250 4.45 18.94 -1.31
CA ILE A 250 4.82 18.30 -2.56
C ILE A 250 3.85 17.16 -2.82
N LYS A 251 3.45 17.02 -4.07
CA LYS A 251 2.93 15.77 -4.62
C LYS A 251 3.86 15.25 -5.70
N ALA A 252 4.03 13.93 -5.77
CA ALA A 252 4.75 13.32 -6.87
C ALA A 252 4.07 12.03 -7.34
N THR A 253 4.37 11.63 -8.56
CA THR A 253 3.95 10.37 -9.17
C THR A 253 5.17 9.58 -9.59
N VAL A 254 5.12 8.26 -9.39
CA VAL A 254 6.17 7.31 -9.77
C VAL A 254 5.53 6.24 -10.63
N ALA A 255 5.95 6.20 -11.88
CA ALA A 255 5.48 5.24 -12.86
C ALA A 255 6.13 3.88 -12.62
N TRP A 256 5.30 2.85 -12.67
CA TRP A 256 5.79 1.48 -12.76
C TRP A 256 6.17 1.16 -14.20
N LYS A 257 7.44 0.84 -14.41
CA LYS A 257 7.94 0.37 -15.70
C LYS A 257 7.98 -1.14 -15.78
N ARG A 258 7.47 -1.65 -16.90
CA ARG A 258 7.62 -3.04 -17.28
C ARG A 258 9.10 -3.36 -17.44
N TRP A 259 9.55 -4.47 -16.84
CA TRP A 259 10.92 -4.94 -17.06
C TRP A 259 11.09 -5.32 -18.54
N PRO A 260 12.08 -4.77 -19.27
CA PRO A 260 12.24 -5.02 -20.72
C PRO A 260 12.50 -6.51 -21.08
N GLY A 261 12.87 -7.34 -20.11
CA GLY A 261 13.20 -8.76 -20.30
C GLY A 261 12.09 -9.76 -19.96
N LEU A 262 10.97 -9.35 -19.35
CA LEU A 262 9.82 -10.22 -19.11
C LEU A 262 8.75 -9.94 -20.16
N SER A 263 8.77 -10.71 -21.25
CA SER A 263 7.69 -10.77 -22.23
C SER A 263 6.48 -11.52 -21.68
N LEU A 264 6.00 -11.14 -20.50
CA LEU A 264 4.64 -11.52 -20.13
C LEU A 264 3.72 -10.95 -21.22
N SER A 265 2.67 -11.67 -21.58
CA SER A 265 1.59 -11.09 -22.36
C SER A 265 0.92 -9.96 -21.57
N SER A 266 0.25 -9.01 -22.23
CA SER A 266 -0.54 -7.99 -21.52
C SER A 266 -1.63 -8.62 -20.64
N ALA A 267 -2.08 -9.84 -20.99
CA ALA A 267 -3.06 -10.60 -20.22
C ALA A 267 -2.48 -11.13 -18.90
N GLU A 268 -1.29 -11.75 -18.91
CA GLU A 268 -0.65 -12.25 -17.69
C GLU A 268 -0.27 -11.12 -16.71
N TYR A 269 0.16 -9.97 -17.24
CA TYR A 269 0.42 -8.79 -16.42
C TYR A 269 -0.86 -8.27 -15.78
N GLN A 270 -1.93 -8.14 -16.58
CA GLN A 270 -3.20 -7.65 -16.07
C GLN A 270 -3.84 -8.65 -15.11
N GLU A 271 -3.66 -9.95 -15.32
CA GLU A 271 -4.04 -10.98 -14.37
C GLU A 271 -3.22 -10.91 -13.09
N ALA A 272 -1.90 -10.70 -13.13
CA ALA A 272 -1.08 -10.53 -11.94
C ALA A 272 -1.44 -9.25 -11.16
N TRP A 273 -1.67 -8.15 -11.86
CA TRP A 273 -2.11 -6.88 -11.26
C TRP A 273 -3.53 -6.96 -10.72
N GLU A 274 -4.46 -7.53 -11.47
CA GLU A 274 -5.81 -7.82 -11.00
C GLU A 274 -5.76 -8.84 -9.87
N THR A 275 -4.82 -9.79 -9.83
CA THR A 275 -4.65 -10.74 -8.72
C THR A 275 -4.04 -10.05 -7.50
N ALA A 276 -3.11 -9.12 -7.65
CA ALA A 276 -2.59 -8.32 -6.55
C ALA A 276 -3.67 -7.36 -6.02
N THR A 277 -4.35 -6.65 -6.91
CA THR A 277 -5.49 -5.77 -6.60
C THR A 277 -6.66 -6.55 -6.03
N ARG A 278 -6.97 -7.74 -6.56
CA ARG A 278 -7.96 -8.67 -6.01
C ARG A 278 -7.45 -9.26 -4.71
N ARG A 279 -6.17 -9.57 -4.49
CA ARG A 279 -5.71 -10.01 -3.16
C ARG A 279 -5.91 -8.91 -2.14
N VAL A 280 -5.58 -7.67 -2.49
CA VAL A 280 -5.89 -6.48 -1.68
C VAL A 280 -7.41 -6.36 -1.46
N MET A 281 -8.23 -6.42 -2.51
CA MET A 281 -9.69 -6.27 -2.46
C MET A 281 -10.43 -7.47 -1.85
N PHE A 282 -9.91 -8.69 -1.98
CA PHE A 282 -10.50 -9.97 -1.56
C PHE A 282 -10.12 -10.24 -0.11
N ILE A 283 -8.95 -9.81 0.37
CA ILE A 283 -8.71 -9.70 1.82
C ILE A 283 -9.68 -8.67 2.43
N LEU A 284 -9.99 -7.59 1.72
CA LEU A 284 -11.01 -6.62 2.14
C LEU A 284 -12.46 -7.18 2.03
N PHE A 285 -12.76 -8.07 1.07
CA PHE A 285 -14.10 -8.63 0.81
C PHE A 285 -14.41 -9.95 1.52
N PHE A 286 -13.45 -10.86 1.74
CA PHE A 286 -13.71 -12.19 2.33
C PHE A 286 -14.13 -12.11 3.81
N LYS A 287 -13.85 -10.98 4.47
CA LYS A 287 -14.39 -10.66 5.79
C LYS A 287 -15.91 -10.39 5.76
N HIS A 288 -16.46 -9.96 4.63
CA HIS A 288 -17.90 -9.70 4.47
C HIS A 288 -18.73 -11.01 4.44
N SER A 289 -18.15 -12.12 3.97
CA SER A 289 -18.86 -13.40 3.86
C SER A 289 -18.68 -14.32 5.09
N MET A 290 -17.55 -14.22 5.80
CA MET A 290 -17.33 -15.07 7.00
C MET A 290 -18.11 -14.60 8.24
N ASN A 291 -18.53 -13.34 8.33
CA ASN A 291 -19.39 -12.88 9.42
C ASN A 291 -20.84 -13.38 9.33
N HIS A 292 -21.30 -13.83 8.14
CA HIS A 292 -22.59 -14.51 8.01
C HIS A 292 -22.52 -16.02 8.24
N PHE A 293 -21.33 -16.64 8.10
CA PHE A 293 -21.17 -18.09 8.30
C PHE A 293 -20.86 -18.49 9.74
N VAL A 294 -20.27 -17.60 10.55
CA VAL A 294 -19.94 -17.91 11.96
C VAL A 294 -21.15 -17.80 12.90
N VAL A 295 -22.25 -17.13 12.52
CA VAL A 295 -23.48 -17.07 13.33
C VAL A 295 -24.37 -18.32 13.17
N ALA A 296 -24.10 -19.20 12.21
CA ALA A 296 -24.93 -20.38 11.95
C ALA A 296 -24.46 -21.70 12.61
N LEU A 297 -23.29 -21.74 13.28
CA LEU A 297 -22.70 -23.01 13.76
C LEU A 297 -22.34 -23.09 15.25
N THR A 298 -22.80 -22.15 16.08
CA THR A 298 -22.72 -22.28 17.55
C THR A 298 -24.12 -22.31 18.15
N GLY A 299 -24.81 -23.44 17.98
CA GLY A 299 -26.23 -23.54 18.28
C GLY A 299 -26.73 -24.91 18.76
N THR A 300 -25.98 -25.68 19.56
CA THR A 300 -26.60 -26.71 20.43
C THR A 300 -25.98 -26.70 21.83
N LYS A 301 -26.83 -26.33 22.79
CA LYS A 301 -26.56 -26.18 24.21
C LYS A 301 -26.53 -27.54 24.92
N LYS A 302 -25.53 -27.74 25.78
CA LYS A 302 -25.71 -28.37 27.10
C LYS A 302 -24.78 -27.67 28.10
N PHE A 303 -25.27 -26.68 28.81
CA PHE A 303 -24.85 -26.44 30.19
C PHE A 303 -26.04 -25.85 30.96
N ALA A 304 -26.31 -26.51 32.07
CA ALA A 304 -27.48 -26.35 32.90
C ALA A 304 -27.25 -25.32 34.01
N LYS A 305 -28.37 -24.70 34.44
CA LYS A 305 -28.70 -24.22 35.79
C LYS A 305 -27.65 -23.37 36.51
N PHE A 306 -28.01 -22.10 36.80
CA PHE A 306 -28.02 -21.59 38.17
C PHE A 306 -28.94 -20.35 38.29
N THR A 307 -29.91 -20.44 39.22
CA THR A 307 -30.57 -19.39 40.07
C THR A 307 -31.05 -18.09 39.41
N LYS A 308 -32.36 -17.75 39.27
CA LYS A 308 -33.47 -17.48 40.23
C LYS A 308 -33.15 -16.46 41.35
N PHE A 309 -34.03 -15.44 41.44
CA PHE A 309 -34.19 -14.29 42.39
C PHE A 309 -33.70 -12.95 41.81
N PHE A 310 -34.44 -11.83 41.69
CA PHE A 310 -35.75 -11.35 42.17
C PHE A 310 -36.24 -10.21 41.20
N PRO A 311 -37.38 -9.50 41.42
CA PRO A 311 -38.37 -9.23 40.39
C PRO A 311 -38.25 -7.86 39.69
N SER A 312 -38.93 -7.80 38.54
CA SER A 312 -39.31 -6.59 37.81
C SER A 312 -39.92 -5.51 38.70
N THR A 313 -39.50 -4.26 38.53
CA THR A 313 -40.34 -3.11 38.84
C THR A 313 -40.54 -2.26 37.59
N GLN A 314 -41.81 -2.00 37.33
CA GLN A 314 -42.42 -1.32 36.21
C GLN A 314 -41.94 0.13 36.02
N GLN A 315 -41.96 0.53 34.75
CA GLN A 315 -42.50 1.77 34.20
C GLN A 315 -42.75 2.93 35.19
N ARG A 316 -42.22 4.10 34.83
CA ARG A 316 -43.08 5.26 34.56
C ARG A 316 -42.40 6.24 33.60
N SER A 317 -43.12 6.49 32.52
CA SER A 317 -43.01 7.64 31.65
C SER A 317 -43.19 8.95 32.44
N ARG A 318 -42.30 9.91 32.22
CA ARG A 318 -42.59 11.23 31.64
C ARG A 318 -41.29 11.88 31.22
#